data_AF-A0A6B8VV50-F1
#
_entry.id   AF-A0A6B8VV50-F1
#
_cell.length_a   1.000
_cell.length_b   1.000
_cell.length_c   1.000
_cell.angle_alpha   90.00
_cell.angle_beta   90.00
_cell.angle_gamma   90.00
#
_symmetry.space_group_name_H-M   'P 1'
#
loop_
_entity.id
_entity.type
_entity.pdbx_description
1 polymer ?
#
loop_
_entity_poly.entity_id
_entity_poly.type
_entity_poly.pdbx_seq_one_letter_code
_entity_poly.pdbx_strand_id
1 'polypeptide(L)'
;MKLESYRKQQELTANMLPRLRPQRARRKLVVLHLVVTGIAAASAFLVLVAPAFSLVFAALMLVLASTWTMIRITIDSEDQAPVSALDEYQFERLERHRSFSAKLLSFSGSAFAFYLIARTLFGTGMPHAETLIVGWLLLLATLIFGSYPALALAWEKPDEE
;
A
#
# COMPACT_ATOMS: atom_id res chain seq x y z
N MET A 1 -12.15 12.37 7.25
CA MET A 1 -11.42 13.66 7.17
C MET A 1 -12.45 14.78 7.00
N LYS A 2 -12.25 15.97 7.59
CA LYS A 2 -13.16 17.12 7.38
C LYS A 2 -12.79 17.85 6.07
N LEU A 3 -13.75 18.52 5.43
CA LEU A 3 -13.52 19.23 4.16
C LEU A 3 -12.41 20.28 4.27
N GLU A 4 -12.39 21.06 5.34
CA GLU A 4 -11.35 22.09 5.57
C GLU A 4 -9.94 21.49 5.66
N SER A 5 -9.78 20.39 6.41
CA SER A 5 -8.49 19.69 6.53
C SER A 5 -8.03 19.10 5.20
N TYR A 6 -8.96 18.63 4.37
CA TYR A 6 -8.66 18.10 3.05
C TYR A 6 -8.16 19.20 2.12
N ARG A 7 -8.87 20.32 2.04
CA ARG A 7 -8.48 21.47 1.20
C ARG A 7 -7.13 22.04 1.62
N LYS A 8 -6.88 22.19 2.92
CA LYS A 8 -5.58 22.60 3.44
C LYS A 8 -4.45 21.63 3.03
N GLN A 9 -4.71 20.33 3.08
CA GLN A 9 -3.74 19.33 2.63
C GLN A 9 -3.47 19.47 1.12
N GLN A 10 -4.50 19.65 0.31
CA GLN A 10 -4.36 19.88 -1.13
C GLN A 10 -3.52 21.13 -1.42
N GLU A 11 -3.78 22.24 -0.73
CA GLU A 11 -3.01 23.50 -0.88
C GLU A 11 -1.51 23.30 -0.55
N LEU A 12 -1.21 22.57 0.54
CA LEU A 12 0.17 22.28 0.93
C LEU A 12 0.89 21.41 -0.11
N THR A 13 0.19 20.48 -0.74
CA THR A 13 0.77 19.55 -1.71
C THR A 13 0.67 19.99 -3.16
N ALA A 14 -0.09 21.05 -3.46
CA ALA A 14 -0.44 21.45 -4.84
C ALA A 14 0.78 21.75 -5.72
N ASN A 15 1.88 22.22 -5.15
CA ASN A 15 3.11 22.54 -5.88
C ASN A 15 4.22 21.49 -5.70
N MET A 16 3.93 20.38 -5.00
CA MET A 16 4.89 19.31 -4.79
C MET A 16 4.93 18.35 -5.97
N LEU A 17 6.14 17.86 -6.29
CA LEU A 17 6.37 16.81 -7.28
C LEU A 17 5.72 17.07 -8.67
N PRO A 18 5.80 18.28 -9.24
CA PRO A 18 5.10 18.61 -10.50
C PRO A 18 5.50 17.69 -11.66
N ARG A 19 6.77 17.24 -11.69
CA ARG A 19 7.30 16.30 -12.69
C ARG A 19 6.73 14.88 -12.59
N LEU A 20 6.13 14.52 -11.46
CA LEU A 20 5.56 13.20 -11.20
C LEU A 20 4.03 13.16 -11.33
N ARG A 21 3.39 14.31 -11.54
CA ARG A 21 1.95 14.42 -11.75
C ARG A 21 1.47 13.92 -13.12
N PRO A 22 2.23 13.99 -14.22
CA PRO A 22 1.77 13.41 -15.48
C PRO A 22 1.47 11.90 -15.35
N GLN A 23 0.47 11.41 -16.07
CA GLN A 23 -0.07 10.06 -15.94
C GLN A 23 1.01 9.00 -16.17
N ARG A 24 1.88 9.23 -17.15
CA ARG A 24 3.02 8.35 -17.42
C ARG A 24 3.99 8.27 -16.23
N ALA A 25 4.21 9.38 -15.53
CA ALA A 25 5.09 9.41 -14.36
C ALA A 25 4.42 8.78 -13.13
N ARG A 26 3.12 9.02 -12.90
CA ARG A 26 2.34 8.33 -11.86
C ARG A 26 2.35 6.82 -12.05
N ARG A 27 2.14 6.33 -13.27
CA ARG A 27 2.22 4.89 -13.57
C ARG A 27 3.60 4.30 -13.28
N LYS A 28 4.68 5.01 -13.58
CA LYS A 28 6.05 4.58 -13.20
C LYS A 28 6.22 4.49 -11.69
N LEU A 29 5.65 5.41 -10.91
CA LEU A 29 5.66 5.33 -9.43
C LEU A 29 4.88 4.11 -8.92
N VAL A 30 3.71 3.82 -9.49
CA VAL A 30 2.94 2.62 -9.15
C VAL A 30 3.75 1.35 -9.46
N VAL A 31 4.37 1.27 -10.64
CA VAL A 31 5.24 0.13 -11.00
C VAL A 31 6.43 0.01 -10.05
N LEU A 32 7.09 1.11 -9.71
CA LEU A 32 8.19 1.12 -8.74
C LEU A 32 7.72 0.59 -7.38
N HIS A 33 6.56 1.04 -6.90
CA HIS A 33 5.98 0.58 -5.63
C HIS A 33 5.73 -0.94 -5.63
N LEU A 34 5.17 -1.47 -6.72
CA LEU A 34 4.93 -2.91 -6.89
C LEU A 34 6.24 -3.71 -6.98
N VAL A 35 7.24 -3.20 -7.70
CA VAL A 35 8.58 -3.84 -7.81
C VAL A 35 9.27 -3.90 -6.45
N VAL A 36 9.29 -2.79 -5.71
CA VAL A 36 9.89 -2.72 -4.36
C VAL A 36 9.19 -3.69 -3.41
N THR A 37 7.87 -3.83 -3.53
CA THR A 37 7.10 -4.83 -2.77
C THR A 37 7.53 -6.25 -3.10
N GLY A 38 7.69 -6.59 -4.39
CA GLY A 38 8.18 -7.90 -4.80
C GLY A 38 9.56 -8.21 -4.24
N ILE A 39 10.47 -7.23 -4.27
CA ILE A 39 11.81 -7.35 -3.67
C ILE A 39 11.72 -7.54 -2.16
N ALA A 40 10.85 -6.79 -1.48
CA ALA A 40 10.64 -6.90 -0.04
C ALA A 40 10.09 -8.29 0.34
N ALA A 41 9.12 -8.81 -0.42
CA ALA A 41 8.59 -10.15 -0.23
C ALA A 41 9.67 -11.22 -0.40
N ALA A 42 10.51 -11.11 -1.43
CA ALA A 42 11.64 -12.02 -1.62
C ALA A 42 12.66 -11.92 -0.47
N SER A 43 12.98 -10.69 -0.03
CA SER A 43 13.91 -10.45 1.09
C SER A 43 13.41 -11.03 2.40
N ALA A 44 12.08 -11.17 2.58
CA ALA A 44 11.53 -11.74 3.79
C ALA A 44 12.00 -13.18 4.00
N PHE A 45 12.06 -13.99 2.94
CA PHE A 45 12.54 -15.36 3.01
C PHE A 45 14.06 -15.47 3.18
N LEU A 46 14.83 -14.45 2.77
CA LEU A 46 16.28 -14.45 2.89
C LEU A 46 16.78 -14.35 4.34
N VAL A 47 15.89 -14.00 5.30
CA VAL A 47 16.22 -14.05 6.74
C VAL A 47 16.58 -15.46 7.21
N LEU A 48 16.12 -16.51 6.52
CA LEU A 48 16.49 -17.90 6.78
C LEU A 48 17.97 -18.18 6.48
N VAL A 49 18.58 -17.39 5.60
CA VAL A 49 19.99 -17.52 5.21
C VAL A 49 20.86 -16.65 6.10
N ALA A 50 20.48 -15.38 6.29
CA ALA A 50 21.24 -14.44 7.12
C ALA A 50 20.32 -13.43 7.83
N PRO A 51 20.46 -13.23 9.15
CA PRO A 51 19.65 -12.25 9.90
C PRO A 51 19.79 -10.81 9.40
N ALA A 52 20.91 -10.47 8.74
CA ALA A 52 21.18 -9.15 8.17
C ALA A 52 20.12 -8.70 7.14
N PHE A 53 19.41 -9.64 6.50
CA PHE A 53 18.29 -9.32 5.61
C PHE A 53 17.12 -8.63 6.31
N SER A 54 17.06 -8.66 7.64
CA SER A 54 16.10 -7.84 8.42
C SER A 54 16.31 -6.34 8.21
N LEU A 55 17.56 -5.90 8.07
CA LEU A 55 17.88 -4.49 7.80
C LEU A 55 17.49 -4.11 6.37
N VAL A 56 17.68 -5.03 5.42
CA VAL A 56 17.25 -4.85 4.03
C VAL A 56 15.73 -4.72 3.96
N PHE A 57 14.99 -5.61 4.63
CA PHE A 57 13.54 -5.54 4.71
C PHE A 57 13.06 -4.21 5.31
N ALA A 58 13.67 -3.78 6.42
CA ALA A 58 13.36 -2.50 7.05
C ALA A 58 13.62 -1.30 6.13
N ALA A 59 14.75 -1.29 5.40
CA ALA A 59 15.04 -0.25 4.42
C ALA A 59 14.00 -0.23 3.28
N LEU A 60 13.58 -1.40 2.79
CA LEU A 60 12.54 -1.50 1.77
C LEU A 60 11.18 -1.00 2.28
N MET A 61 10.86 -1.15 3.57
CA MET A 61 9.64 -0.58 4.16
C MET A 61 9.64 0.95 4.10
N LEU A 62 10.78 1.58 4.34
CA LEU A 62 10.93 3.04 4.22
C LEU A 62 10.75 3.50 2.77
N VAL A 63 11.26 2.74 1.81
CA VAL A 63 11.06 3.02 0.38
C VAL A 63 9.59 2.86 0.00
N LEU A 64 8.90 1.84 0.51
CA LEU A 64 7.46 1.66 0.28
C LEU A 64 6.64 2.80 0.88
N ALA A 65 6.92 3.21 2.11
CA ALA A 65 6.25 4.35 2.74
C ALA A 65 6.48 5.65 1.94
N SER A 66 7.71 5.86 1.45
CA SER A 66 8.07 7.03 0.65
C SER A 66 7.34 7.02 -0.70
N THR A 67 7.38 5.91 -1.44
CA THR A 67 6.71 5.78 -2.74
C THR A 67 5.19 5.91 -2.61
N TRP A 68 4.59 5.31 -1.58
CA TRP A 68 3.17 5.48 -1.27
C TRP A 68 2.81 6.94 -1.00
N THR A 69 3.62 7.65 -0.21
CA THR A 69 3.43 9.07 0.09
C THR A 69 3.51 9.91 -1.18
N MET A 70 4.49 9.65 -2.05
CA MET A 70 4.62 10.34 -3.34
C MET A 70 3.41 10.09 -4.23
N ILE A 71 2.91 8.85 -4.32
CA ILE A 71 1.71 8.52 -5.07
C ILE A 71 0.51 9.31 -4.55
N ARG A 72 0.28 9.33 -3.23
CA ARG A 72 -0.81 10.09 -2.60
C ARG A 72 -0.72 11.59 -2.87
N ILE A 73 0.48 12.16 -2.85
CA ILE A 73 0.71 13.57 -3.22
C ILE A 73 0.33 13.79 -4.69
N THR A 74 0.72 12.91 -5.60
CA THR A 74 0.45 13.08 -7.05
C THR A 74 -1.03 12.94 -7.44
N ILE A 75 -1.85 12.34 -6.58
CA ILE A 75 -3.31 12.25 -6.73
C ILE A 75 -4.07 13.22 -5.82
N ASP A 76 -3.40 14.20 -5.22
CA ASP A 76 -4.01 15.19 -4.32
C ASP A 76 -4.72 14.57 -3.12
N SER A 77 -4.27 13.38 -2.71
CA SER A 77 -4.89 12.57 -1.64
C SER A 77 -6.38 12.30 -1.85
N GLU A 78 -6.81 12.20 -3.11
CA GLU A 78 -8.19 11.89 -3.53
C GLU A 78 -8.69 10.57 -2.92
N ASP A 79 -7.77 9.65 -2.60
CA ASP A 79 -8.06 8.40 -1.89
C ASP A 79 -8.71 8.60 -0.51
N GLN A 80 -8.52 9.78 0.10
CA GLN A 80 -9.06 10.17 1.40
C GLN A 80 -10.11 11.29 1.32
N ALA A 81 -10.51 11.69 0.11
CA ALA A 81 -11.46 12.78 -0.07
C ALA A 81 -12.77 12.53 0.72
N PRO A 82 -13.31 13.54 1.41
CA PRO A 82 -14.61 13.45 2.05
C PRO A 82 -15.71 13.40 0.99
N VAL A 83 -16.86 12.77 1.33
CA VAL A 83 -18.01 12.63 0.41
C VAL A 83 -18.45 13.98 -0.15
N SER A 84 -18.44 15.03 0.66
CA SER A 84 -18.83 16.39 0.23
C SER A 84 -17.88 17.05 -0.77
N ALA A 85 -16.70 16.47 -1.03
CA ALA A 85 -15.74 16.94 -2.02
C ALA A 85 -15.80 16.15 -3.33
N LEU A 86 -16.58 15.07 -3.39
CA LEU A 86 -16.67 14.17 -4.52
C LEU A 86 -18.04 14.30 -5.17
N ASP A 87 -18.08 14.19 -6.50
CA ASP A 87 -19.33 13.93 -7.19
C ASP A 87 -19.79 12.46 -6.98
N GLU A 88 -21.03 12.14 -7.34
CA GLU A 88 -21.60 10.80 -7.14
C GLU A 88 -20.78 9.71 -7.86
N TYR A 89 -20.34 10.00 -9.09
CA TYR A 89 -19.57 9.06 -9.90
C TYR A 89 -18.19 8.77 -9.30
N GLN A 90 -17.47 9.81 -8.85
CA GLN A 90 -16.18 9.72 -8.18
C GLN A 90 -16.31 8.97 -6.86
N PHE A 91 -17.38 9.22 -6.12
CA PHE A 91 -17.68 8.52 -4.88
C PHE A 91 -17.88 7.02 -5.13
N GLU A 92 -18.75 6.64 -6.07
CA GLU A 92 -18.98 5.23 -6.42
C GLU A 92 -17.70 4.52 -6.91
N ARG A 93 -16.89 5.21 -7.73
CA ARG A 93 -15.60 4.69 -8.20
C ARG A 93 -14.65 4.44 -7.03
N LEU A 94 -14.46 5.43 -6.16
CA LEU A 94 -13.57 5.31 -5.00
C LEU A 94 -14.06 4.22 -4.04
N GLU A 95 -15.36 4.14 -3.79
CA GLU A 95 -15.96 3.13 -2.91
C GLU A 95 -15.78 1.71 -3.46
N ARG A 96 -15.85 1.52 -4.78
CA ARG A 96 -15.50 0.24 -5.41
C ARG A 96 -14.07 -0.20 -5.09
N HIS A 97 -13.10 0.72 -5.19
CA HIS A 97 -11.71 0.41 -4.87
C HIS A 97 -11.51 0.17 -3.36
N ARG A 98 -12.17 0.94 -2.49
CA ARG A 98 -12.12 0.74 -1.03
C ARG A 98 -12.73 -0.61 -0.62
N SER A 99 -13.87 -0.97 -1.18
CA SER A 99 -14.52 -2.27 -0.95
C SER A 99 -13.61 -3.42 -1.41
N PHE A 100 -13.00 -3.31 -2.59
CA PHE A 100 -12.06 -4.32 -3.08
C PHE A 100 -10.81 -4.43 -2.19
N SER A 101 -10.23 -3.30 -1.78
CA SER A 101 -9.14 -3.23 -0.80
C SER A 101 -9.51 -3.93 0.50
N ALA A 102 -10.69 -3.64 1.06
CA ALA A 102 -11.16 -4.26 2.30
C ALA A 102 -11.35 -5.78 2.16
N LYS A 103 -11.85 -6.25 1.01
CA LYS A 103 -11.96 -7.69 0.70
C LYS A 103 -10.59 -8.36 0.66
N LEU A 104 -9.62 -7.76 -0.02
CA LEU A 104 -8.25 -8.28 -0.08
C LEU A 104 -7.58 -8.32 1.29
N LEU A 105 -7.72 -7.26 2.09
CA LEU A 105 -7.21 -7.21 3.46
C LEU A 105 -7.85 -8.30 4.34
N SER A 106 -9.17 -8.44 4.26
CA SER A 106 -9.91 -9.44 5.04
C SER A 106 -9.50 -10.85 4.65
N PHE A 107 -9.46 -11.14 3.35
CA PHE A 107 -9.08 -12.45 2.84
C PHE A 107 -7.63 -12.81 3.20
N SER A 108 -6.69 -11.89 2.96
CA SER A 108 -5.28 -12.11 3.28
C SER A 108 -5.05 -12.26 4.79
N GLY A 109 -5.63 -11.38 5.60
CA GLY A 109 -5.57 -11.45 7.05
C GLY A 109 -6.13 -12.77 7.59
N SER A 110 -7.28 -13.21 7.08
CA SER A 110 -7.83 -14.52 7.41
C SER A 110 -6.91 -15.66 6.99
N ALA A 111 -6.33 -15.63 5.80
CA ALA A 111 -5.42 -16.67 5.33
C ALA A 111 -4.17 -16.79 6.24
N PHE A 112 -3.55 -15.67 6.61
CA PHE A 112 -2.42 -15.67 7.56
C PHE A 112 -2.83 -16.15 8.95
N ALA A 113 -3.99 -15.73 9.46
CA ALA A 113 -4.50 -16.18 10.75
C ALA A 113 -4.76 -17.69 10.76
N PHE A 114 -5.41 -18.24 9.73
CA PHE A 114 -5.64 -19.67 9.60
C PHE A 114 -4.32 -20.45 9.52
N TYR A 115 -3.33 -19.94 8.79
CA TYR A 115 -2.00 -20.55 8.74
C TYR A 115 -1.35 -20.61 10.14
N LEU A 116 -1.36 -19.51 10.89
CA LEU A 116 -0.81 -19.46 12.25
C LEU A 116 -1.54 -20.40 13.22
N ILE A 117 -2.87 -20.46 13.14
CA ILE A 117 -3.69 -21.37 13.95
C ILE A 117 -3.35 -22.82 13.61
N ALA A 118 -3.36 -23.19 12.32
CA ALA A 118 -3.04 -24.53 11.87
C ALA A 118 -1.62 -24.94 12.29
N ARG A 119 -0.65 -24.02 12.19
CA ARG A 119 0.74 -24.28 12.60
C ARG A 119 0.86 -24.50 14.11
N THR A 120 0.06 -23.79 14.89
CA THR A 120 0.01 -23.94 16.36
C THR A 120 -0.66 -25.26 16.78
N LEU A 121 -1.75 -25.66 16.11
CA LEU A 121 -2.52 -26.86 16.47
C LEU A 121 -1.90 -28.16 15.99
N PHE A 122 -1.32 -28.17 14.79
CA PHE A 122 -0.85 -29.39 14.11
C PHE A 122 0.68 -29.47 13.94
N GLY A 123 1.40 -28.39 14.25
CA GLY A 123 2.85 -28.34 14.14
C GLY A 123 3.58 -28.72 15.43
N THR A 124 4.90 -28.88 15.35
CA THR A 124 5.79 -29.08 16.50
C THR A 124 6.21 -27.74 17.14
N GLY A 125 5.36 -26.72 17.08
CA GLY A 125 5.70 -25.32 17.35
C GLY A 125 6.18 -24.55 16.11
N MET A 126 6.38 -23.24 16.26
CA MET A 126 6.77 -22.34 15.18
C MET A 126 8.16 -21.74 15.44
N PRO A 127 9.17 -22.03 14.60
CA PRO A 127 10.49 -21.41 14.71
C PRO A 127 10.39 -19.88 14.60
N HIS A 128 11.21 -19.16 15.36
CA HIS A 128 11.21 -17.68 15.36
C HIS A 128 11.30 -17.07 13.96
N ALA A 129 12.13 -17.64 13.08
CA ALA A 129 12.28 -17.15 11.72
C ALA A 129 11.01 -17.33 10.87
N GLU A 130 10.26 -18.44 11.07
CA GLU A 130 8.98 -18.69 10.38
C GLU A 130 7.93 -17.65 10.82
N THR A 131 7.85 -17.37 12.13
CA THR A 131 6.97 -16.33 12.67
C THR A 131 7.31 -14.93 12.13
N LEU A 132 8.60 -14.60 12.04
CA LEU A 132 9.06 -13.32 11.46
C LEU A 132 8.64 -13.18 10.00
N ILE A 133 8.83 -14.22 9.19
CA ILE A 133 8.45 -14.22 7.77
C ILE A 133 6.94 -13.98 7.63
N VAL A 134 6.11 -14.68 8.39
CA VAL A 134 4.66 -14.48 8.35
C VAL A 134 4.28 -13.04 8.73
N GLY A 135 4.86 -12.50 9.79
CA GLY A 135 4.61 -11.12 10.21
C GLY A 135 5.00 -10.11 9.14
N TRP A 136 6.15 -10.30 8.50
CA TRP A 136 6.62 -9.45 7.40
C TRP A 136 5.75 -9.54 6.15
N LEU A 137 5.31 -10.74 5.78
CA LEU A 137 4.38 -10.92 4.65
C LEU A 137 3.00 -10.34 4.93
N LEU A 138 2.50 -10.46 6.17
CA LEU A 138 1.25 -9.83 6.59
C LEU A 138 1.35 -8.30 6.56
N LEU A 139 2.47 -7.73 7.02
CA LEU A 139 2.74 -6.29 6.93
C LEU A 139 2.75 -5.82 5.46
N LEU A 140 3.44 -6.54 4.59
CA LEU A 140 3.46 -6.26 3.15
C LEU A 140 2.08 -6.33 2.52
N ALA A 141 1.32 -7.39 2.81
CA ALA A 141 -0.05 -7.54 2.35
C ALA A 141 -0.91 -6.35 2.79
N THR A 142 -0.76 -5.92 4.04
CA THR A 142 -1.50 -4.77 4.59
C THR A 142 -1.15 -3.48 3.85
N LEU A 143 0.13 -3.23 3.59
CA LEU A 143 0.58 -2.03 2.89
C LEU A 143 0.12 -2.00 1.43
N ILE A 144 0.22 -3.13 0.72
CA ILE A 144 -0.20 -3.23 -0.68
C ILE A 144 -1.71 -3.13 -0.82
N PHE A 145 -2.45 -3.93 -0.07
CA PHE A 145 -3.90 -3.96 -0.21
C PHE A 145 -4.52 -2.67 0.34
N GLY A 146 -4.02 -2.14 1.47
CA GLY A 146 -4.46 -0.86 2.01
C GLY A 146 -4.13 0.34 1.12
N SER A 147 -3.06 0.30 0.34
CA SER A 147 -2.73 1.35 -0.63
C SER A 147 -3.45 1.19 -1.98
N TYR A 148 -4.17 0.09 -2.20
CA TYR A 148 -4.83 -0.22 -3.47
C TYR A 148 -5.69 0.93 -4.04
N PRO A 149 -6.54 1.62 -3.25
CA PRO A 149 -7.32 2.73 -3.80
C PRO A 149 -6.46 3.86 -4.36
N ALA A 150 -5.37 4.21 -3.67
CA ALA A 150 -4.43 5.23 -4.14
C ALA A 150 -3.66 4.76 -5.39
N LEU A 151 -3.24 3.49 -5.45
CA LEU A 151 -2.56 2.91 -6.61
C LEU A 151 -3.47 2.89 -7.85
N ALA A 152 -4.73 2.49 -7.67
CA ALA A 152 -5.71 2.44 -8.75
C ALA A 152 -6.02 3.85 -9.28
N LEU A 153 -6.30 4.81 -8.39
CA LEU A 153 -6.52 6.20 -8.78
C LEU A 153 -5.30 6.78 -9.52
N ALA A 154 -4.08 6.55 -9.03
CA ALA A 154 -2.87 7.05 -9.68
C ALA A 154 -2.64 6.46 -11.07
N TRP A 155 -3.08 5.22 -11.29
CA TRP A 155 -3.00 4.54 -12.58
C TRP A 155 -4.02 5.06 -13.59
N GLU A 156 -5.24 5.32 -13.12
CA GLU A 156 -6.41 5.69 -13.93
C GLU A 156 -6.52 7.19 -14.20
N LYS A 157 -6.12 8.06 -13.26
CA LYS A 157 -6.27 9.52 -13.37
C LYS A 157 -5.68 10.01 -14.70
N PRO A 158 -6.45 10.66 -15.58
CA PRO A 158 -5.94 11.26 -16.81
C PRO A 158 -5.07 12.49 -16.49
N ASP A 159 -4.36 12.97 -17.49
CA ASP A 159 -3.72 14.28 -17.40
C ASP A 159 -4.79 15.36 -17.65
N GLU A 160 -4.79 16.40 -16.83
CA GLU A 160 -5.56 17.61 -17.10
C GLU A 160 -4.94 18.27 -18.34
N GLU A 161 -5.75 18.52 -19.37
CA GLU A 161 -5.32 19.14 -20.65
C GLU A 161 -4.84 20.59 -20.46
#